data_AF-A0A662IUE2-F1
#
_entry.id   AF-A0A662IUE2-F1
#
_cell.length_a   1.000
_cell.length_b   1.000
_cell.length_c   1.000
_cell.angle_alpha   90.00
_cell.angle_beta   90.00
_cell.angle_gamma   90.00
#
_symmetry.space_group_name_H-M   'P 1'
#
loop_
_entity.id
_entity.type
_entity.pdbx_description
1 polymer ?
#
loop_
_entity_poly.entity_id
_entity_poly.type
_entity_poly.pdbx_seq_one_letter_code
_entity_poly.pdbx_strand_id
1 'polypeptide(L)'
;MGRLLGRGLEAIREFIRKCVAAGGVPIFRTRYGGKRLPGNAVIAACWGKGREVPGGTITDVPPDVLAEMEKRAGDWKWLAERLGVGY
;
A
#
# COMPACT_ATOMS: atom_id res chain seq x y z
N MET A 1 -0.30 8.93 -14.57
CA MET A 1 -0.70 7.87 -13.62
C MET A 1 0.55 7.04 -13.33
N GLY A 2 0.83 6.72 -12.06
CA GLY A 2 2.01 5.92 -11.72
C GLY A 2 1.92 4.48 -12.25
N ARG A 3 2.98 3.69 -12.10
CA ARG A 3 3.00 2.25 -12.43
C ARG A 3 1.85 1.54 -11.72
N LEU A 4 1.05 0.76 -12.43
CA LEU A 4 0.02 -0.10 -11.82
C LEU A 4 0.72 -1.34 -11.24
N LEU A 5 0.54 -1.59 -9.94
CA LEU A 5 1.11 -2.75 -9.24
C LEU A 5 0.16 -3.94 -9.20
N GLY A 6 -1.15 -3.69 -9.29
CA GLY A 6 -2.18 -4.71 -9.22
C GLY A 6 -3.50 -4.17 -8.66
N ARG A 7 -4.36 -5.07 -8.19
CA ARG A 7 -5.71 -4.76 -7.71
C ARG A 7 -6.00 -5.40 -6.36
N GLY A 8 -6.79 -4.71 -5.54
CA GLY A 8 -7.35 -5.23 -4.29
C GLY A 8 -6.30 -5.58 -3.23
N LEU A 9 -6.71 -6.45 -2.31
CA LEU A 9 -5.94 -6.81 -1.12
C LEU A 9 -4.73 -7.70 -1.43
N GLU A 10 -4.79 -8.54 -2.45
CA GLU A 10 -3.67 -9.40 -2.83
C GLU A 10 -2.46 -8.58 -3.33
N ALA A 11 -2.69 -7.53 -4.12
CA ALA A 11 -1.62 -6.64 -4.53
C ALA A 11 -0.99 -5.88 -3.35
N ILE A 12 -1.79 -5.50 -2.35
CA ILE A 12 -1.30 -4.89 -1.11
C ILE A 12 -0.44 -5.90 -0.34
N ARG A 13 -0.95 -7.12 -0.14
CA ARG A 13 -0.26 -8.21 0.54
C ARG A 13 1.09 -8.49 -0.10
N GLU A 14 1.11 -8.65 -1.43
CA GLU A 14 2.32 -8.95 -2.18
C GLU A 14 3.34 -7.80 -2.06
N PHE A 15 2.88 -6.55 -2.12
CA PHE A 15 3.73 -5.39 -1.95
C PHE A 15 4.36 -5.31 -0.55
N ILE A 16 3.57 -5.52 0.51
CA ILE A 16 4.08 -5.58 1.89
C ILE A 16 5.17 -6.65 1.98
N ARG A 17 4.87 -7.87 1.52
CA ARG A 17 5.83 -8.99 1.57
C ARG A 17 7.14 -8.65 0.86
N LYS A 18 7.08 -8.09 -0.35
CA LYS A 18 8.27 -7.72 -1.12
C LYS A 18 9.08 -6.63 -0.43
N CYS A 19 8.42 -5.59 0.06
CA CYS A 19 9.10 -4.46 0.70
C CYS A 19 9.76 -4.86 2.02
N VAL A 20 9.04 -5.61 2.86
CA VAL A 20 9.57 -6.12 4.13
C VAL A 20 10.71 -7.11 3.90
N ALA A 21 10.58 -8.06 2.96
CA ALA A 21 11.63 -9.01 2.63
C ALA A 21 12.92 -8.33 2.12
N ALA A 22 12.80 -7.15 1.50
CA ALA A 22 13.94 -6.34 1.09
C ALA A 22 14.58 -5.54 2.26
N GLY A 23 13.99 -5.56 3.46
CA GLY A 23 14.39 -4.76 4.61
C GLY A 23 13.90 -3.31 4.57
N GLY A 24 12.84 -3.04 3.80
CA GLY A 24 12.23 -1.72 3.67
C GLY A 24 10.96 -1.57 4.52
N VAL A 25 10.41 -0.36 4.53
CA VAL A 25 9.16 -0.06 5.26
C VAL A 25 8.04 0.27 4.25
N PRO A 26 6.96 -0.53 4.19
CA PRO A 26 5.82 -0.25 3.32
C PRO A 26 5.12 1.05 3.71
N ILE A 27 4.78 1.86 2.71
CA ILE A 27 3.99 3.09 2.86
C ILE A 27 2.80 3.02 1.91
N PHE A 28 1.60 3.25 2.44
CA PHE A 28 0.38 3.37 1.65
C PHE A 28 -0.22 4.77 1.82
N ARG A 29 -0.61 5.40 0.72
CA ARG A 29 -1.28 6.70 0.70
C ARG A 29 -2.57 6.62 -0.11
N THR A 30 -3.69 6.97 0.52
CA THR A 30 -5.02 7.04 -0.11
C THR A 30 -5.28 8.39 -0.78
N ARG A 31 -4.44 9.39 -0.48
CA ARG A 31 -4.55 10.78 -0.97
C ARG A 31 -3.22 11.27 -1.55
N TYR A 32 -3.32 12.16 -2.53
CA TYR A 32 -2.18 12.87 -3.11
C TYR A 32 -2.55 14.33 -3.36
N GLY A 33 -1.72 15.27 -2.89
CA GLY A 33 -2.05 16.71 -2.96
C GLY A 33 -3.37 17.08 -2.28
N GLY A 34 -3.71 16.39 -1.17
CA GLY A 34 -4.97 16.58 -0.44
C GLY A 34 -6.21 15.93 -1.06
N LYS A 35 -6.12 15.42 -2.29
CA LYS A 35 -7.24 14.79 -3.00
C LYS A 35 -7.21 13.27 -2.86
N ARG A 36 -8.38 12.65 -2.69
CA ARG A 36 -8.52 11.19 -2.71
C ARG A 36 -8.26 10.65 -4.11
N LEU A 37 -7.59 9.51 -4.19
CA LEU A 37 -7.28 8.87 -5.47
C LEU A 37 -8.57 8.28 -6.09
N PRO A 38 -8.76 8.40 -7.42
CA PRO A 38 -9.91 7.80 -8.11
C PRO A 38 -9.81 6.28 -8.14
N GLY A 39 -10.94 5.60 -8.36
CA GLY A 39 -10.96 4.14 -8.58
C GLY A 39 -10.60 3.30 -7.35
N ASN A 40 -10.90 3.81 -6.14
CA ASN A 40 -10.57 3.14 -4.88
C ASN A 40 -9.09 2.72 -4.80
N ALA A 41 -8.20 3.66 -5.12
CA ALA A 41 -6.79 3.37 -5.28
C ALA A 41 -5.94 3.84 -4.09
N VAL A 42 -4.77 3.22 -3.95
CA VAL A 42 -3.69 3.64 -3.04
C VAL A 42 -2.37 3.73 -3.77
N ILE A 43 -1.54 4.69 -3.40
CA ILE A 43 -0.13 4.74 -3.78
C ILE A 43 0.65 3.92 -2.75
N ALA A 44 1.37 2.91 -3.23
CA ALA A 44 2.29 2.12 -2.45
C ALA A 44 3.74 2.54 -2.75
N ALA A 45 4.54 2.69 -1.70
CA ALA A 45 5.96 2.99 -1.80
C ALA A 45 6.74 2.17 -0.77
N CYS A 46 7.98 1.80 -1.09
CA CYS A 46 8.85 1.08 -0.18
C CYS A 46 9.97 2.01 0.30
N TRP A 47 9.92 2.40 1.58
CA TRP A 47 10.92 3.28 2.17
C TRP A 47 12.23 2.52 2.40
N GLY A 48 13.36 3.15 2.07
CA GLY A 48 14.70 2.56 2.19
C GLY A 48 15.06 1.52 1.10
N LYS A 49 14.07 1.00 0.37
CA LYS A 49 14.24 -0.06 -0.66
C LYS A 49 13.44 0.20 -1.94
N GLY A 50 13.19 1.47 -2.26
CA GLY A 50 12.37 1.86 -3.41
C GLY A 50 12.99 1.58 -4.78
N ARG A 51 14.32 1.36 -4.85
CA ARG A 51 15.01 0.98 -6.09
C ARG A 51 14.80 -0.50 -6.39
N GLU A 52 14.82 -1.34 -5.35
CA GLU A 52 14.63 -2.79 -5.40
C GLU A 52 13.15 -3.17 -5.48
N VAL A 53 12.29 -2.43 -4.78
CA VAL A 53 10.84 -2.60 -4.77
C VAL A 53 10.17 -1.30 -5.24
N PRO A 54 10.03 -1.12 -6.57
CA PRO A 54 9.43 0.07 -7.14
C PRO A 54 8.00 0.28 -6.64
N GLY A 55 7.70 1.49 -6.21
CA GLY A 55 6.36 1.91 -5.84
C GLY A 55 5.42 2.05 -7.05
N GLY A 56 4.15 2.29 -6.76
CA GLY A 56 3.13 2.42 -7.78
C GLY A 56 1.73 2.52 -7.19
N THR A 57 0.71 2.31 -8.01
CA THR A 57 -0.69 2.42 -7.65
C THR A 57 -1.32 1.03 -7.60
N ILE A 58 -2.14 0.77 -6.57
CA ILE A 58 -3.00 -0.40 -6.45
C ILE A 58 -4.44 0.11 -6.51
N THR A 59 -5.27 -0.43 -7.39
CA THR A 59 -6.68 -0.03 -7.56
C THR A 59 -7.64 -1.03 -6.93
N ASP A 60 -8.93 -0.71 -6.93
CA ASP A 60 -9.99 -1.64 -6.50
C ASP A 60 -9.82 -2.14 -5.06
N VAL A 61 -9.26 -1.27 -4.20
CA VAL A 61 -9.11 -1.56 -2.77
C VAL A 61 -10.49 -1.44 -2.10
N PRO A 62 -10.90 -2.41 -1.27
CA PRO A 62 -12.17 -2.32 -0.55
C PRO A 62 -12.33 -0.99 0.21
N PRO A 63 -13.50 -0.32 0.12
CA PRO A 63 -13.71 1.00 0.74
C PRO A 63 -13.52 1.03 2.26
N ASP A 64 -13.83 -0.06 2.95
CA ASP A 64 -13.62 -0.21 4.39
C ASP A 64 -12.13 -0.20 4.76
N VAL A 65 -11.29 -0.84 3.93
CA VAL A 65 -9.83 -0.85 4.10
C VAL A 65 -9.26 0.53 3.81
N LEU A 66 -9.76 1.24 2.79
CA LEU A 66 -9.36 2.63 2.52
C LEU A 66 -9.72 3.56 3.69
N ALA A 67 -10.91 3.39 4.28
CA ALA A 67 -11.33 4.18 5.42
C ALA A 67 -10.43 3.94 6.65
N GLU A 68 -10.04 2.69 6.91
CA GLU A 68 -9.10 2.38 7.99
C GLU A 68 -7.69 2.91 7.70
N MET A 69 -7.22 2.82 6.45
CA MET A 69 -5.93 3.41 6.03
C MET A 69 -5.91 4.93 6.21
N GLU A 70 -7.03 5.62 5.99
CA GLU A 70 -7.15 7.06 6.23
C GLU A 70 -7.08 7.42 7.71
N LYS A 71 -7.64 6.58 8.60
CA LYS A 71 -7.57 6.78 10.07
C LYS A 71 -6.21 6.43 10.64
N ARG A 72 -5.56 5.40 10.10
CA ARG A 72 -4.30 4.82 10.58
C ARG A 72 -3.13 5.16 9.65
N ALA A 73 -3.11 6.38 9.13
CA ALA A 73 -2.15 6.80 8.12
C ALA A 73 -0.70 6.58 8.60
N GLY A 74 0.09 5.84 7.82
CA GLY A 74 1.49 5.53 8.13
C GLY A 74 1.71 4.28 8.98
N ASP A 75 0.67 3.74 9.62
CA ASP A 75 0.73 2.43 10.25
C ASP A 75 0.35 1.36 9.21
N TRP A 76 1.35 0.62 8.72
CA TRP A 76 1.15 -0.49 7.80
C TRP A 76 1.05 -1.84 8.51
N LYS A 77 1.35 -1.88 9.82
CA LYS A 77 1.43 -3.13 10.59
C LYS A 77 0.06 -3.75 10.79
N TRP A 78 -0.95 -2.95 11.15
CA TRP A 78 -2.34 -3.44 11.25
C TRP A 78 -2.83 -4.05 9.92
N LEU A 79 -2.38 -3.48 8.79
CA LEU A 79 -2.75 -3.94 7.47
C LEU A 79 -2.05 -5.26 7.15
N ALA A 80 -0.78 -5.39 7.51
CA ALA A 80 -0.04 -6.63 7.39
C ALA A 80 -0.66 -7.74 8.25
N GLU A 81 -1.01 -7.46 9.52
CA GLU A 81 -1.70 -8.38 10.42
C GLU A 81 -3.06 -8.81 9.86
N ARG A 82 -3.89 -7.85 9.43
CA ARG A 82 -5.20 -8.13 8.81
C ARG A 82 -5.08 -9.01 7.56
N LEU A 83 -3.99 -8.88 6.82
CA LEU A 83 -3.74 -9.64 5.59
C LEU A 83 -2.96 -10.94 5.84
N GLY A 84 -2.58 -11.26 7.08
CA GLY A 84 -1.80 -12.45 7.42
C GLY A 84 -0.36 -12.42 6.87
N VAL A 85 0.22 -11.23 6.73
CA VAL A 85 1.63 -11.05 6.30
C VAL A 85 2.51 -10.98 7.54
N GLY A 86 3.34 -12.00 7.77
CA GLY A 86 4.42 -11.92 8.75
C GLY A 86 5.48 -10.92 8.31
N TYR A 87 5.94 -10.08 9.24
CA TYR A 87 6.95 -9.04 9.01
C TYR A 87 7.95 -8.93 10.15
#